data_AF-A0A3A0BAL9-F1
#
_entry.id   AF-A0A3A0BAL9-F1
#
_cell.length_a   1.000
_cell.length_b   1.000
_cell.length_c   1.000
_cell.angle_alpha   90.00
_cell.angle_beta   90.00
_cell.angle_gamma   90.00
#
_symmetry.space_group_name_H-M   'P 1'
#
loop_
_entity.id
_entity.type
_entity.pdbx_description
1 polymer ?
#
loop_
_entity_poly.entity_id
_entity_poly.type
_entity_poly.pdbx_seq_one_letter_code
_entity_poly.pdbx_strand_id
1 'polypeptide(L)' 'MGPDDAILAAQFVKAKQVIPVHYQTFPVIRQDAHDFAAKLRTVAEIDCTVLQPGESFILD' A
#
# COMPACT_ATOMS: atom_id res chain seq x y z
N MET A 1 11.14 4.91 -3.50
CA MET A 1 9.86 5.45 -3.03
C MET A 1 9.57 4.79 -1.70
N GLY A 2 9.33 5.59 -0.66
CA GLY A 2 8.96 5.09 0.67
C GLY A 2 7.43 5.07 0.88
N PRO A 3 6.96 4.59 2.05
CA PRO A 3 5.55 4.59 2.43
C PRO A 3 4.88 5.97 2.34
N ASP A 4 5.55 7.03 2.80
CA ASP A 4 4.97 8.38 2.85
C ASP A 4 4.74 8.96 1.44
N ASP A 5 5.69 8.74 0.53
CA ASP A 5 5.55 9.12 -0.88
C ASP A 5 4.38 8.37 -1.54
N ALA A 6 4.20 7.09 -1.22
CA ALA A 6 3.12 6.27 -1.77
C ALA A 6 1.75 6.73 -1.25
N ILE A 7 1.64 7.16 0.01
CA ILE A 7 0.42 7.77 0.57
C ILE A 7 0.08 9.07 -0.16
N LEU A 8 1.08 9.93 -0.40
CA LEU A 8 0.89 11.18 -1.16
C LEU A 8 0.44 10.88 -2.60
N ALA A 9 1.06 9.90 -3.26
CA ALA A 9 0.70 9.48 -4.60
C ALA A 9 -0.74 8.94 -4.67
N ALA A 10 -1.17 8.13 -3.68
CA ALA A 10 -2.52 7.59 -3.59
C ALA A 10 -3.57 8.71 -3.50
N GLN A 11 -3.29 9.78 -2.75
CA GLN A 11 -4.16 10.96 -2.66
C GLN A 11 -4.23 11.72 -3.99
N PHE A 12 -3.11 11.91 -4.68
CA PHE A 12 -3.07 12.60 -5.96
C PHE A 12 -3.92 11.92 -7.03
N VAL A 13 -3.89 10.59 -7.08
CA VAL A 13 -4.72 9.82 -8.02
C VAL A 13 -6.15 9.58 -7.51
N LYS A 14 -6.47 10.05 -6.30
CA LYS A 14 -7.76 9.83 -5.62
C LYS A 14 -8.14 8.35 -5.60
N ALA A 15 -7.18 7.51 -5.21
CA ALA A 15 -7.37 6.06 -5.17
C ALA A 15 -8.50 5.71 -4.20
N LYS A 16 -9.37 4.78 -4.62
CA LYS A 16 -10.35 4.15 -3.72
C LYS A 16 -9.75 3.01 -2.92
N GLN A 17 -8.83 2.28 -3.55
CA GLN A 17 -8.21 1.06 -3.07
C GLN A 17 -6.74 1.06 -3.48
N VAL A 18 -5.86 0.65 -2.57
CA VAL A 18 -4.42 0.47 -2.82
C VAL A 18 -4.02 -0.98 -2.54
N ILE A 19 -3.09 -1.51 -3.33
CA ILE A 19 -2.37 -2.76 -3.07
C ILE A 19 -0.87 -2.40 -3.05
N PRO A 20 -0.18 -2.50 -1.91
CA PRO A 20 1.25 -2.21 -1.85
C PRO A 20 2.03 -3.29 -2.57
N VAL A 21 3.03 -2.90 -3.35
CA VAL A 21 3.88 -3.80 -4.14
C VAL A 21 5.35 -3.41 -4.02
N HIS A 22 6.24 -4.27 -4.50
CA HIS A 22 7.68 -3.99 -4.61
C HIS A 22 8.34 -3.62 -3.26
N TYR A 23 8.01 -4.38 -2.22
CA TYR A 23 8.61 -4.34 -0.90
C TYR A 23 9.06 -5.75 -0.48
N GLN A 24 9.92 -5.85 0.54
CA GLN A 24 10.40 -7.12 1.13
C GLN A 24 11.21 -8.07 0.24
N THR A 25 11.28 -7.89 -1.09
CA THR A 25 12.07 -8.76 -1.99
C THR A 25 13.57 -8.71 -1.69
N PHE A 26 14.10 -7.56 -1.27
CA PHE A 26 15.52 -7.38 -0.93
C PHE A 26 15.68 -6.65 0.42
N PRO A 27 16.81 -6.83 1.14
CA PRO A 27 17.03 -6.19 2.44
C PRO A 27 16.84 -4.66 2.43
N VAL A 28 17.28 -3.99 1.36
CA VAL A 28 17.20 -2.52 1.20
C VAL A 28 15.77 -1.98 1.01
N ILE A 29 14.82 -2.84 0.65
CA ILE A 29 13.40 -2.49 0.46
C ILE A 29 12.49 -3.19 1.47
N ARG A 30 13.03 -3.60 2.63
CA ARG A 30 12.18 -4.10 3.73
C ARG A 30 11.31 -2.96 4.23
N GLN A 31 10.00 -3.19 4.21
CA GLN A 31 8.96 -2.29 4.70
C GLN A 31 7.88 -3.14 5.38
N ASP A 32 7.13 -2.52 6.29
CA ASP A 32 5.96 -3.12 6.91
C ASP A 32 4.70 -2.66 6.15
N ALA A 33 4.09 -3.57 5.39
CA ALA A 33 2.90 -3.27 4.60
C ALA A 33 1.64 -3.06 5.46
N HIS A 34 1.58 -3.63 6.67
CA HIS A 34 0.46 -3.43 7.58
C HIS A 34 0.54 -2.06 8.27
N ASP A 35 1.73 -1.61 8.65
CA ASP A 35 1.94 -0.23 9.10
C ASP A 35 1.59 0.79 8.00
N PHE A 36 2.02 0.53 6.75
CA PHE A 36 1.61 1.35 5.60
C PHE A 36 0.08 1.39 5.42
N ALA A 37 -0.59 0.24 5.48
CA ALA A 37 -2.05 0.17 5.36
C ALA A 37 -2.77 0.97 6.46
N ALA A 38 -2.31 0.84 7.71
CA ALA A 38 -2.87 1.59 8.83
C ALA A 38 -2.69 3.11 8.68
N LYS A 39 -1.50 3.54 8.25
CA LYS A 39 -1.22 4.96 7.97
C LYS A 39 -2.05 5.50 6.82
N LEU A 40 -2.17 4.76 5.71
CA LEU A 40 -2.96 5.15 4.55
C LEU A 40 -4.43 5.37 4.93
N ARG A 41 -5.00 4.45 5.72
CA ARG A 41 -6.37 4.59 6.23
C ARG A 41 -6.53 5.80 7.15
N THR A 42 -5.56 6.05 8.04
CA THR A 42 -5.62 7.14 9.02
C THR A 42 -5.47 8.52 8.38
N VAL A 43 -4.59 8.66 7.39
CA VAL A 43 -4.20 9.95 6.80
C VAL A 43 -5.10 10.34 5.62
N ALA A 44 -5.57 9.38 4.84
CA ALA A 44 -6.24 9.65 3.57
C ALA A 44 -7.63 9.00 3.44
N GLU A 45 -8.08 8.22 4.44
CA GLU A 45 -9.32 7.44 4.37
C GLU A 45 -9.40 6.49 3.15
N ILE A 46 -8.24 6.02 2.67
CA ILE A 46 -8.11 5.12 1.53
C ILE A 46 -7.95 3.68 2.03
N ASP A 47 -8.68 2.75 1.42
CA ASP A 47 -8.59 1.33 1.76
C ASP A 47 -7.34 0.67 1.15
N CYS A 48 -6.77 -0.28 1.88
CA CYS A 48 -5.53 -0.96 1.52
C CYS A 48 -5.68 -2.47 1.69
N THR A 49 -5.36 -3.22 0.64
CA THR A 49 -5.35 -4.69 0.67
C THR A 49 -3.92 -5.16 0.52
N VAL A 50 -3.38 -5.76 1.58
CA VAL A 50 -2.05 -6.36 1.56
C VAL A 50 -2.17 -7.79 1.07
N LEU A 51 -1.67 -8.05 -0.14
CA LEU A 51 -1.63 -9.39 -0.72
C LEU A 51 -0.29 -10.06 -0.45
N GLN A 52 -0.34 -11.35 -0.13
CA GLN A 52 0.81 -12.25 -0.13
C GLN A 52 1.07 -12.79 -1.55
N PRO A 53 2.30 -13.24 -1.85
CA PRO A 53 2.60 -13.87 -3.14
C PRO A 53 1.66 -15.05 -3.43
N GLY A 54 0.97 -14.99 -4.57
CA GLY A 54 0.02 -16.01 -5.01
C GLY A 54 -1.45 -15.72 -4.67
N GLU A 55 -1.72 -14.69 -3.86
CA GLU A 55 -3.10 -14.25 -3.62
C GLU A 55 -3.66 -13.44 -4.80
N SER A 56 -4.98 -13.27 -4.81
CA SER A 56 -5.71 -12.52 -5.84
C SER A 56 -6.70 -11.57 -5.19
N PHE A 57 -6.91 -10.42 -5.82
CA PHE A 57 -7.92 -9.44 -5.44
C PHE A 57 -8.84 -9.21 -6.64
N ILE A 58 -10.15 -9.31 -6.43
CA ILE A 58 -11.17 -9.13 -7.47
C ILE A 58 -11.88 -7.82 -7.18
N LEU A 59 -12.04 -7.01 -8.24
CA LEU A 59 -12.86 -5.81 -8.22
C LEU A 59 -14.25 -6.16 -8.74
N ASP A 60 -15.28 -5.62 -8.09
CA ASP A 60 -16.65 -5.65 -8.57
C ASP A 60 -16.88 -4.68 -9.75
#